data_AF-A0A835SRW9-F1
#
_entry.id   AF-A0A835SRW9-F1
#
_cell.length_a   1.000
_cell.length_b   1.000
_cell.length_c   1.000
_cell.angle_alpha   90.00
_cell.angle_beta   90.00
_cell.angle_gamma   90.00
#
_symmetry.space_group_name_H-M   'P 1'
#
loop_
_entity.id
_entity.type
_entity.pdbx_description
1 polymer ?
#
loop_
_entity_poly.entity_id
_entity_poly.type
_entity_poly.pdbx_seq_one_letter_code
_entity_poly.pdbx_strand_id
1 'polypeptide(L)'
;MVQTVSLTAPDSVELRTLVVRPSFRGRGIGSRLVSTQLEGLAPGTAVWLTTIESRLGFYERLGFTRLRLDEAPSDMRFEVAMGLVVARLLTGKQLVVMRCVL
;
A
#
# COMPACT_ATOMS: atom_id res chain seq x y z
N MET A 1 -7.64 -4.02 -10.84
CA MET A 1 -8.24 -4.52 -9.59
C MET A 1 -7.49 -3.90 -8.44
N VAL A 2 -8.21 -3.48 -7.40
CA VAL A 2 -7.67 -3.02 -6.12
C VAL A 2 -8.43 -3.72 -4.99
N GLN A 3 -7.76 -4.00 -3.87
CA GLN A 3 -8.39 -4.64 -2.70
C GLN A 3 -7.89 -3.99 -1.41
N THR A 4 -8.78 -3.91 -0.43
CA THR A 4 -8.48 -3.51 0.94
C THR A 4 -8.92 -4.58 1.94
N VAL A 5 -8.23 -4.66 3.07
CA VAL A 5 -8.63 -5.48 4.23
C VAL A 5 -8.60 -4.64 5.50
N SER A 6 -9.47 -4.93 6.45
CA SER A 6 -9.42 -4.28 7.77
C SER A 6 -8.22 -4.75 8.56
N LEU A 7 -7.64 -3.84 9.34
CA LEU A 7 -6.58 -4.13 10.30
C LEU A 7 -7.15 -4.21 11.71
N THR A 8 -6.39 -4.79 12.64
CA THR A 8 -6.75 -4.82 14.06
C THR A 8 -6.70 -3.42 14.69
N ALA A 9 -5.85 -2.54 14.14
CA ALA A 9 -5.82 -1.14 14.52
C ALA A 9 -7.18 -0.46 14.20
N PRO A 10 -7.76 0.34 15.12
CA PRO A 10 -9.02 1.04 14.88
C PRO A 10 -8.97 1.90 13.62
N ASP A 11 -10.10 1.95 12.90
CA ASP A 11 -10.31 2.78 11.70
C ASP A 11 -9.16 2.69 10.70
N SER A 12 -8.58 1.50 10.56
CA SER A 12 -7.42 1.25 9.73
C SER A 12 -7.66 0.12 8.74
N VAL A 13 -7.21 0.33 7.50
CA VAL A 13 -7.27 -0.68 6.44
C VAL A 13 -5.93 -0.79 5.73
N GLU A 14 -5.64 -1.96 5.17
CA GLU A 14 -4.49 -2.18 4.31
C GLU A 14 -4.94 -2.30 2.85
N LEU A 15 -4.34 -1.50 1.96
CA LEU A 15 -4.42 -1.65 0.51
C LEU A 15 -3.35 -2.64 0.05
N ARG A 16 -3.79 -3.81 -0.41
CA ARG A 16 -2.89 -4.95 -0.72
C ARG A 16 -2.57 -5.05 -2.20
N THR A 17 -3.54 -5.50 -2.97
CA THR A 17 -3.32 -5.89 -4.37
C THR A 17 -3.76 -4.76 -5.28
N LEU A 18 -2.82 -4.11 -5.99
CA LEU A 18 -3.11 -3.22 -7.11
C LEU A 18 -2.52 -3.77 -8.40
N VAL A 19 -3.37 -4.18 -9.33
CA VAL A 19 -2.93 -4.74 -10.62
C VAL A 19 -3.62 -4.04 -11.79
N VAL A 20 -2.77 -3.56 -12.70
CA VAL A 20 -3.14 -3.07 -14.03
C VAL A 20 -2.39 -3.90 -15.08
N ARG A 21 -3.14 -4.49 -16.02
CA ARG A 21 -2.56 -5.27 -17.13
C ARG A 21 -1.51 -4.44 -17.87
N PRO A 22 -0.37 -5.02 -18.31
CA PRO A 22 0.71 -4.28 -18.94
C PRO A 22 0.28 -3.34 -20.08
N SER A 23 -0.60 -3.82 -20.97
CA SER A 23 -1.12 -3.05 -22.12
C SER A 23 -1.98 -1.84 -21.76
N PHE A 24 -2.39 -1.70 -20.50
CA PHE A 24 -3.23 -0.62 -19.98
C PHE A 24 -2.48 0.33 -19.03
N ARG A 25 -1.19 0.12 -18.81
CA ARG A 25 -0.37 0.99 -17.94
C ARG A 25 -0.10 2.35 -18.60
N GLY A 26 0.29 3.33 -17.79
CA GLY A 26 0.57 4.70 -18.26
C GLY A 26 -0.67 5.55 -18.55
N ARG A 27 -1.88 5.02 -18.33
CA ARG A 27 -3.16 5.69 -18.64
C ARG A 27 -3.92 6.22 -17.40
N GLY A 28 -3.25 6.34 -16.26
CA GLY A 28 -3.88 6.78 -15.00
C GLY A 28 -4.84 5.78 -14.33
N ILE A 29 -5.05 4.59 -14.91
CA ILE A 29 -5.99 3.58 -14.38
C ILE A 29 -5.65 3.16 -12.95
N GLY A 30 -4.37 2.98 -12.63
CA GLY A 30 -3.93 2.63 -11.29
C GLY A 30 -4.32 3.68 -10.26
N SER A 31 -4.10 4.96 -10.59
CA SER A 31 -4.49 6.09 -9.74
C SER A 31 -6.00 6.12 -9.53
N ARG A 32 -6.79 5.99 -10.61
CA ARG A 32 -8.25 5.96 -10.51
C ARG A 32 -8.76 4.81 -9.65
N LEU A 33 -8.19 3.61 -9.79
CA LEU A 33 -8.57 2.47 -8.96
C LEU A 33 -8.31 2.76 -7.47
N VAL A 34 -7.14 3.29 -7.13
CA VAL A 34 -6.82 3.64 -5.74
C VAL A 34 -7.74 4.74 -5.24
N SER A 35 -7.88 5.86 -5.96
CA SER A 35 -8.74 6.97 -5.55
C SER A 35 -10.19 6.54 -5.33
N THR A 36 -10.78 5.77 -6.24
CA THR A 36 -12.15 5.25 -6.07
C THR A 36 -12.26 4.32 -4.86
N GLN A 37 -11.22 3.55 -4.55
CA GLN A 37 -11.21 2.72 -3.34
C GLN A 37 -11.16 3.59 -2.07
N LEU A 38 -10.35 4.66 -2.08
CA LEU A 38 -10.22 5.58 -0.94
C LEU A 38 -11.50 6.39 -0.71
N GLU A 39 -12.16 6.86 -1.78
CA GLU A 39 -13.44 7.58 -1.73
C GLU A 39 -14.56 6.76 -1.06
N GLY A 40 -14.46 5.43 -1.08
CA GLY A 40 -15.43 4.54 -0.43
C GLY A 40 -15.22 4.32 1.07
N LEU A 41 -14.17 4.89 1.66
CA LEU A 41 -13.83 4.71 3.08
C LEU A 41 -14.34 5.89 3.92
N ALA A 42 -14.52 5.64 5.22
CA ALA A 42 -14.97 6.67 6.14
C ALA A 42 -13.89 7.76 6.35
N PRO A 43 -14.28 9.04 6.53
CA PRO A 43 -13.33 10.09 6.92
C PRO A 43 -12.53 9.71 8.16
N GLY A 44 -11.25 10.05 8.20
CA GLY A 44 -10.32 9.68 9.27
C GLY A 44 -9.75 8.26 9.16
N THR A 45 -10.20 7.44 8.20
CA THR A 45 -9.65 6.09 8.00
C THR A 45 -8.17 6.16 7.65
N ALA A 46 -7.32 5.46 8.41
CA ALA A 46 -5.92 5.30 8.09
C ALA A 46 -5.72 4.16 7.08
N VAL A 47 -5.20 4.49 5.91
CA VAL A 47 -4.95 3.51 4.85
C VAL A 47 -3.47 3.23 4.76
N TRP A 48 -3.11 1.96 4.94
CA TRP A 48 -1.74 1.48 4.95
C TRP A 48 -1.46 0.64 3.72
N LEU A 49 -0.20 0.58 3.28
CA LEU A 49 0.23 -0.36 2.25
C LEU A 49 1.70 -0.69 2.38
N THR A 50 2.09 -1.78 1.74
CA THR A 50 3.50 -2.07 1.46
C THR A 50 3.78 -2.05 -0.02
N THR A 51 4.94 -1.51 -0.38
CA THR A 51 5.38 -1.42 -1.77
C THR A 51 6.89 -1.46 -1.89
N ILE A 52 7.41 -1.49 -3.11
CA ILE A 52 8.84 -1.37 -3.38
C ILE A 52 9.23 0.09 -3.64
N GLU A 53 10.49 0.43 -3.35
CA GLU A 53 10.99 1.81 -3.46
C GLU A 53 10.73 2.48 -4.84
N SER A 54 10.80 1.74 -5.93
CA SER A 54 10.52 2.26 -7.27
C SER A 54 9.04 2.64 -7.53
N ARG A 55 8.15 2.42 -6.56
CA ARG A 55 6.73 2.78 -6.62
C ARG A 55 6.35 3.94 -5.70
N LEU A 56 7.27 4.49 -4.91
CA LEU A 56 6.97 5.58 -3.95
C LEU A 56 6.28 6.76 -4.64
N GLY A 57 6.89 7.31 -5.70
CA GLY A 57 6.32 8.45 -6.42
C GLY A 57 4.95 8.21 -7.06
N PHE A 58 4.50 6.96 -7.21
CA PHE A 58 3.12 6.67 -7.60
C PHE A 58 2.15 6.93 -6.44
N TYR A 59 2.47 6.43 -5.24
CA TYR A 59 1.62 6.55 -4.06
C TYR A 59 1.73 7.92 -3.37
N GLU A 60 2.88 8.57 -3.42
CA GLU A 60 3.06 9.94 -2.90
C GLU A 60 2.12 10.93 -3.59
N ARG A 61 1.93 10.80 -4.91
CA ARG A 61 0.96 11.61 -5.67
C ARG A 61 -0.50 11.34 -5.29
N LEU A 62 -0.77 10.26 -4.57
CA LEU A 62 -2.09 9.89 -4.05
C LEU A 62 -2.25 10.23 -2.56
N GLY A 63 -1.29 10.98 -1.97
CA GLY A 63 -1.34 11.42 -0.58
C GLY A 63 -0.72 10.46 0.43
N PHE A 64 -0.06 9.39 -0.02
CA PHE A 64 0.64 8.47 0.87
C PHE A 64 2.01 9.00 1.26
N THR A 65 2.37 8.84 2.52
CA THR A 65 3.69 9.17 3.06
C THR A 65 4.44 7.91 3.46
N ARG A 66 5.74 7.86 3.17
CA ARG A 66 6.65 6.78 3.61
C ARG A 66 6.79 6.77 5.12
N LEU A 67 6.77 5.57 5.69
CA LEU A 67 6.99 5.30 7.10
C LEU A 67 8.04 4.22 7.28
N ARG A 68 8.59 4.12 8.48
CA ARG A 68 9.42 2.99 8.88
C ARG A 68 8.54 1.78 9.18
N LEU A 69 9.10 0.58 9.05
CA LEU A 69 8.35 -0.66 9.30
C LEU A 69 7.90 -0.81 10.75
N ASP A 70 8.68 -0.28 11.70
CA ASP A 70 8.37 -0.25 13.14
C ASP A 70 7.23 0.70 13.50
N GLU A 71 6.74 1.50 12.55
CA GLU A 71 5.56 2.36 12.70
C GLU A 71 4.27 1.71 12.16
N ALA A 72 4.38 0.61 11.40
CA ALA A 72 3.22 -0.07 10.82
C ALA A 72 2.34 -0.76 11.90
N PRO A 73 1.06 -1.04 11.64
CA PRO A 73 0.25 -1.89 12.50
C PRO A 73 0.85 -3.30 12.66
N SER A 74 0.65 -3.93 13.82
CA SER A 74 1.25 -5.24 14.14
C SER A 74 0.89 -6.33 13.13
N ASP A 75 -0.33 -6.30 12.60
CA ASP A 75 -0.82 -7.28 11.61
C ASP A 75 0.00 -7.22 10.31
N MET A 76 0.38 -6.01 9.90
CA MET A 76 1.24 -5.80 8.74
C MET A 76 2.69 -6.17 9.04
N ARG A 77 3.21 -5.88 10.25
CA ARG A 77 4.62 -6.17 10.57
C ARG A 77 4.96 -7.64 10.38
N PHE A 78 4.10 -8.55 10.80
CA PHE A 78 4.33 -10.00 10.66
C PHE A 78 4.28 -10.46 9.21
N GLU A 79 3.24 -10.06 8.47
CA GLU A 79 3.11 -10.43 7.05
C GLU A 79 4.27 -9.86 6.22
N VAL A 80 4.62 -8.59 6.46
CA VAL A 80 5.67 -7.88 5.76
C VAL A 80 7.06 -8.40 6.14
N ALA A 81 7.30 -8.79 7.39
CA ALA A 81 8.57 -9.41 7.79
C ALA A 81 8.81 -10.73 7.04
N MET A 82 7.78 -11.57 6.90
CA MET A 82 7.86 -12.79 6.10
C MET A 82 8.07 -12.49 4.61
N GLY A 83 7.32 -11.53 4.07
CA GLY A 83 7.46 -11.08 2.67
C GLY A 83 8.82 -10.44 2.37
N LEU A 84 9.39 -9.67 3.32
CA LEU A 84 10.70 -9.02 3.23
C LEU A 84 11.84 -10.03 3.13
N VAL A 85 11.80 -11.09 3.94
CA VAL A 85 12.81 -12.15 3.89
C VAL A 85 12.83 -12.78 2.51
N VAL A 86 11.66 -13.12 1.97
CA VAL A 86 11.52 -13.71 0.64
C VAL A 86 11.90 -12.71 -0.47
N ALA A 87 11.40 -11.48 -0.43
CA ALA A 87 11.67 -10.46 -1.44
C ALA A 87 13.14 -10.04 -1.49
N ARG A 88 13.79 -9.91 -0.32
CA ARG A 88 15.21 -9.58 -0.22
C ARG A 88 16.08 -10.70 -0.79
N LEU A 89 15.74 -11.96 -0.50
CA LEU A 89 16.45 -13.13 -1.02
C LEU A 89 16.28 -13.29 -2.54
N LEU A 90 15.10 -12.99 -3.09
CA LEU A 90 14.80 -13.24 -4.51
C LEU A 90 15.03 -12.06 -5.44
N THR A 91 14.89 -10.82 -4.97
CA THR A 91 14.85 -9.63 -5.84
C THR A 91 15.76 -8.49 -5.39
N GLY A 92 16.33 -8.55 -4.19
CA GLY A 92 17.16 -7.47 -3.63
C GLY A 92 16.42 -6.14 -3.38
N LYS A 93 15.09 -6.10 -3.54
CA LYS A 93 14.30 -4.87 -3.42
C LYS A 93 13.90 -4.61 -1.97
N GLN A 94 14.04 -3.36 -1.54
CA GLN A 94 13.59 -2.91 -0.23
C GLN A 94 12.08 -2.64 -0.27
N LEU A 95 11.32 -3.34 0.60
CA LEU A 95 9.93 -3.00 0.85
C LEU A 95 9.86 -1.78 1.77
N VAL A 96 8.86 -0.95 1.51
CA VAL A 96 8.57 0.28 2.21
C VAL A 96 7.11 0.27 2.63
N VAL A 97 6.84 0.72 3.84
CA VAL A 97 5.48 0.95 4.34
C VAL A 97 5.09 2.37 4.01
N MET A 98 3.85 2.57 3.58
CA MET A 98 3.29 3.90 3.39
C MET A 98 1.91 4.00 4.04
N ARG A 99 1.50 5.22 4.36
CA ARG A 99 0.18 5.53 4.94
C ARG A 99 -0.40 6.81 4.35
N CYS A 100 -1.71 6.88 4.21
CA CYS A 100 -2.45 8.13 4.16
C CYS A 100 -3.60 8.12 5.18
N VAL A 101 -4.14 9.29 5.48
CA VAL A 101 -5.35 9.47 6.30
C VAL A 101 -6.34 10.26 5.46
N LEU A 102 -7.58 9.79 5.40
CA LEU A 102 -8.66 10.38 4.58
C LEU A 102 -9.39 11.52 5.29
#